data_AF-A0A1G9CKM2-F1
#
_entry.id   AF-A0A1G9CKM2-F1
#
_cell.length_a   1.000
_cell.length_b   1.000
_cell.length_c   1.000
_cell.angle_alpha   90.00
_cell.angle_beta   90.00
_cell.angle_gamma   90.00
#
_symmetry.space_group_name_H-M   'P 1'
#
loop_
_entity.id
_entity.type
_entity.pdbx_description
1 polymer ?
#
loop_
_entity_poly.entity_id
_entity_poly.type
_entity_poly.pdbx_seq_one_letter_code
_entity_poly.pdbx_strand_id
1 'polypeptide(L)'
;MNLYEMKEGNIMKKRLFSILLAVMLIFSLVQFVFAGTEDCTSPKVNPTTGSYDSIPILGPNPIPSSLEAPEGCILKAFKIDLDENELVDGIYKVGDDDTASTDLNSKFQVTITNNGDTFAWASTMPVFHVYVKGGNQGGNLYSYYPKYPQGVYNDCGLKQPANNPNNTGSGWSHITFYYCEKPMFYEETAWAYGGNIARKFTSIEGLNANNWGWTNGPISEGEYVLKLWAGAGQNNLDNGIHVGNVIVDYKAGTVIVNYDIFSGYALQETHLWIGNQELPSDRRGRLTNAPGQLGFKVGEEYKFNGDIYVAAHAVVGIPAVD
;
A
#
# COMPACT_ATOMS: atom_id res chain seq x y z
N MET A 1 -8.98 -24.13 43.11
CA MET A 1 -8.50 -22.85 42.56
C MET A 1 -9.62 -21.84 42.75
N ASN A 2 -9.41 -20.87 43.64
CA ASN A 2 -10.52 -20.06 44.16
C ASN A 2 -10.88 -18.92 43.19
N LEU A 3 -12.16 -18.56 43.11
CA LEU A 3 -12.68 -17.51 42.20
C LEU A 3 -11.96 -16.15 42.36
N TYR A 4 -11.37 -15.89 43.52
CA TYR A 4 -10.55 -14.70 43.79
C TYR A 4 -9.21 -14.71 43.05
N GLU A 5 -8.51 -15.85 42.99
CA GLU A 5 -7.22 -16.00 42.30
C GLU A 5 -7.38 -15.85 40.77
N MET A 6 -8.51 -16.30 40.22
CA MET A 6 -8.81 -16.14 38.80
C MET A 6 -9.08 -14.67 38.43
N LYS A 7 -9.67 -13.89 39.34
CA LYS A 7 -10.02 -12.48 39.10
C LYS A 7 -8.77 -11.59 39.14
N GLU A 8 -7.87 -11.82 40.10
CA GLU A 8 -6.59 -11.11 40.17
C GLU A 8 -5.65 -11.47 39.01
N GLY A 9 -5.60 -12.75 38.62
CA GLY A 9 -4.81 -13.18 37.45
C GLY A 9 -5.25 -12.54 36.14
N ASN A 10 -6.56 -12.34 35.94
CA ASN A 10 -7.09 -11.67 34.74
C ASN A 10 -6.86 -10.15 34.73
N ILE A 11 -6.91 -9.52 35.90
CA ILE A 11 -6.64 -8.08 36.05
C ILE A 11 -5.14 -7.79 35.83
N MET A 12 -4.26 -8.65 36.36
CA MET A 12 -2.81 -8.57 36.14
C MET A 12 -2.45 -8.80 34.66
N LYS A 13 -3.06 -9.78 33.98
CA LYS A 13 -2.85 -10.01 32.54
C LYS A 13 -3.30 -8.82 31.68
N LYS A 14 -4.45 -8.21 31.98
CA LYS A 14 -4.92 -7.01 31.26
C LYS A 14 -4.00 -5.81 31.48
N ARG A 15 -3.52 -5.58 32.71
CA ARG A 15 -2.57 -4.50 33.02
C ARG A 15 -1.21 -4.74 32.36
N LEU A 16 -0.70 -5.98 32.37
CA LEU A 16 0.54 -6.33 31.64
C LEU A 16 0.38 -6.12 30.14
N PHE A 17 -0.75 -6.52 29.55
CA PHE A 17 -0.99 -6.36 28.11
C PHE A 17 -1.13 -4.89 27.70
N SER A 18 -1.79 -4.06 28.52
CA SER A 18 -1.87 -2.61 28.28
C SER A 18 -0.53 -1.90 28.46
N ILE A 19 0.31 -2.33 29.41
CA ILE A 19 1.67 -1.80 29.57
C ILE A 19 2.57 -2.27 28.44
N LEU A 20 2.47 -3.53 27.98
CA LEU A 20 3.23 -4.03 26.84
C LEU A 20 2.83 -3.31 25.54
N LEU A 21 1.54 -3.05 25.34
CA LEU A 21 1.02 -2.31 24.18
C LEU A 21 1.45 -0.84 24.21
N ALA A 22 1.45 -0.20 25.39
CA ALA A 22 1.96 1.15 25.57
C ALA A 22 3.49 1.23 25.38
N VAL A 23 4.24 0.25 25.88
CA VAL A 23 5.70 0.17 25.69
C VAL A 23 6.07 -0.16 24.25
N MET A 24 5.29 -0.98 23.52
CA MET A 24 5.46 -1.22 22.09
C MET A 24 5.08 0.01 21.23
N LEU A 25 4.04 0.76 21.62
CA LEU A 25 3.71 2.03 20.96
C LEU A 25 4.78 3.10 21.21
N ILE A 26 5.37 3.13 22.40
CA ILE A 26 6.49 4.02 22.73
C ILE A 26 7.78 3.55 22.02
N PHE A 27 8.02 2.25 21.86
CA PHE A 27 9.17 1.73 21.09
C PHE A 27 9.03 1.95 19.57
N SER A 28 7.81 2.00 19.05
CA SER A 28 7.53 2.36 17.64
C SER A 28 7.71 3.87 17.38
N LEU A 29 7.54 4.71 18.41
CA LEU A 29 7.76 6.16 18.32
C LEU A 29 9.21 6.60 18.63
N VAL A 30 10.06 5.70 19.13
CA VAL A 30 11.47 5.99 19.52
C VAL A 30 12.47 5.24 18.62
N GLN A 31 12.20 5.20 17.31
CA GLN A 31 13.20 4.86 16.28
C GLN A 31 13.68 6.09 15.49
N PHE A 32 13.21 7.30 15.83
CA PHE A 32 13.54 8.52 15.10
C PHE A 32 14.38 9.49 15.94
N VAL A 33 15.55 9.07 16.42
CA VAL A 33 16.58 10.04 16.84
C VAL A 33 18.00 9.49 16.55
N PHE A 34 18.71 10.22 15.69
CA PHE A 34 20.12 10.14 15.28
C PHE A 34 20.57 8.97 14.39
N ALA A 35 20.52 9.21 13.08
CA ALA A 35 21.62 8.85 12.18
C ALA A 35 22.04 10.12 11.42
N GLY A 36 23.19 10.67 11.80
CA GLY A 36 23.89 11.62 10.94
C GLY A 36 24.34 10.91 9.66
N THR A 37 24.29 11.66 8.56
CA THR A 37 24.60 11.27 7.17
C THR A 37 23.68 10.17 6.62
N GLU A 38 22.49 10.58 6.15
CA GLU A 38 21.63 9.72 5.34
C GLU A 38 22.37 9.28 4.08
N ASP A 39 22.58 7.97 3.95
CA ASP A 39 22.86 7.36 2.67
C ASP A 39 21.57 7.44 1.84
N CYS A 40 21.42 8.52 1.05
CA CYS A 40 20.25 8.71 0.20
C CYS A 40 20.20 7.63 -0.91
N THR A 41 19.54 6.51 -0.66
CA THR A 41 19.34 5.44 -1.65
C THR A 41 18.15 5.69 -2.57
N SER A 42 18.08 6.89 -3.16
CA SER A 42 17.10 7.26 -4.17
C SER A 42 15.63 7.33 -3.73
N PRO A 43 14.77 8.03 -4.49
CA PRO A 43 14.99 8.71 -5.78
C PRO A 43 16.08 9.79 -5.71
N LYS A 44 16.73 10.04 -6.86
CA LYS A 44 17.64 11.17 -7.13
C LYS A 44 17.25 11.70 -8.50
N VAL A 45 16.02 12.18 -8.62
CA VAL A 45 15.52 12.66 -9.91
C VAL A 45 16.16 14.01 -10.20
N ASN A 46 16.71 14.17 -11.41
CA ASN A 46 17.19 15.48 -11.84
C ASN A 46 15.98 16.37 -12.17
N PRO A 47 16.02 17.66 -11.82
CA PRO A 47 14.92 18.55 -12.14
C PRO A 47 14.84 18.76 -13.65
N THR A 48 13.61 18.86 -14.16
CA THR A 48 13.34 19.53 -15.42
C THR A 48 13.52 21.02 -15.17
N THR A 49 14.59 21.61 -15.72
CA THR A 49 14.85 23.04 -15.58
C THR A 49 13.83 23.82 -16.40
N GLY A 50 13.00 24.62 -15.74
CA GLY A 50 12.15 25.60 -16.41
C GLY A 50 13.00 26.74 -16.97
N SER A 51 13.41 26.64 -18.23
CA SER A 51 13.75 27.84 -19.01
C SER A 51 12.46 28.34 -19.65
N TYR A 52 12.18 29.63 -19.51
CA TYR A 52 10.97 30.30 -20.02
C TYR A 52 10.72 30.09 -21.54
N ASP A 53 11.71 29.55 -22.27
CA ASP A 53 11.74 29.51 -23.74
C ASP A 53 11.52 28.13 -24.39
N SER A 54 11.19 27.04 -23.69
CA SER A 54 10.97 25.76 -24.40
C SER A 54 10.00 24.73 -23.80
N ILE A 55 9.28 25.08 -22.74
CA ILE A 55 8.16 24.26 -22.23
C ILE A 55 6.95 25.20 -22.13
N PRO A 56 5.75 24.84 -22.65
CA PRO A 56 4.56 25.65 -22.46
C PRO A 56 4.42 25.92 -20.97
N ILE A 57 4.46 27.21 -20.63
CA ILE A 57 4.74 27.75 -19.31
C ILE A 57 3.77 27.15 -18.28
N LEU A 58 4.24 26.17 -17.50
CA LEU A 58 3.79 26.03 -16.12
C LEU A 58 4.19 27.36 -15.47
N GLY A 59 3.22 28.14 -15.00
CA GLY A 59 3.48 29.44 -14.37
C GLY A 59 4.47 29.34 -13.20
N PRO A 60 4.76 30.46 -12.50
CA PRO A 60 5.70 30.46 -11.38
C PRO A 60 5.36 29.47 -10.25
N ASN A 61 4.17 28.86 -10.28
CA ASN A 61 3.67 27.75 -9.46
C ASN A 61 2.82 26.82 -10.36
N PRO A 62 3.23 25.58 -10.67
CA PRO A 62 2.37 24.62 -11.35
C PRO A 62 1.08 24.36 -10.54
N ILE A 63 -0.04 24.14 -11.20
CA ILE A 63 -1.28 23.69 -10.55
C ILE A 63 -1.45 22.18 -10.78
N PRO A 64 -2.10 21.42 -9.88
CA PRO A 64 -2.22 19.98 -10.03
C PRO A 64 -2.75 19.51 -11.38
N SER A 65 -3.72 20.23 -11.96
CA SER A 65 -4.30 19.91 -13.27
C SER A 65 -3.38 20.15 -14.47
N SER A 66 -2.23 20.78 -14.27
CA SER A 66 -1.21 21.03 -15.30
C SER A 66 -0.09 20.00 -15.31
N LEU A 67 -0.11 19.03 -14.39
CA LEU A 67 0.88 17.97 -14.25
C LEU A 67 0.29 16.62 -14.63
N GLU A 68 1.11 15.72 -15.15
CA GLU A 68 0.70 14.36 -15.46
C GLU A 68 0.49 13.55 -14.18
N ALA A 69 -0.52 12.69 -14.17
CA ALA A 69 -0.82 11.82 -13.03
C ALA A 69 -1.20 10.43 -13.54
N PRO A 70 -1.00 9.37 -12.72
CA PRO A 70 -1.54 8.06 -13.04
C PRO A 70 -3.08 8.09 -13.09
N GLU A 71 -3.66 7.17 -13.87
CA GLU A 71 -5.11 7.03 -13.96
C GLU A 71 -5.73 6.80 -12.57
N GLY A 72 -6.83 7.51 -12.28
CA GLY A 72 -7.49 7.43 -10.98
C GLY A 72 -6.82 8.23 -9.85
N CYS A 73 -5.66 8.85 -10.08
CA CYS A 73 -5.14 9.86 -9.17
C CYS A 73 -5.73 11.24 -9.49
N ILE A 74 -6.29 11.88 -8.46
CA ILE A 74 -6.55 13.32 -8.46
C ILE A 74 -5.39 13.95 -7.69
N LEU A 75 -4.45 14.58 -8.40
CA LEU A 75 -3.32 15.25 -7.77
C LEU A 75 -3.81 16.37 -6.85
N LYS A 76 -3.28 16.39 -5.63
CA LYS A 76 -3.38 17.48 -4.67
C LYS A 76 -2.03 18.16 -4.52
N ALA A 77 -2.03 19.42 -4.10
CA ALA A 77 -0.82 20.17 -3.80
C ALA A 77 -0.75 20.47 -2.30
N PHE A 78 0.43 20.29 -1.71
CA PHE A 78 0.79 20.75 -0.37
C PHE A 78 1.96 21.70 -0.51
N LYS A 79 1.80 22.94 -0.07
CA LYS A 79 2.80 24.00 -0.22
C LYS A 79 3.38 24.37 1.13
N ILE A 80 4.70 24.33 1.23
CA ILE A 80 5.47 24.88 2.34
C ILE A 80 5.96 26.26 1.92
N ASP A 81 5.36 27.31 2.49
CA ASP A 81 5.89 28.67 2.39
C ASP A 81 7.05 28.85 3.37
N LEU A 82 8.17 29.42 2.91
CA LEU A 82 9.36 29.57 3.72
C LEU A 82 9.50 31.01 4.19
N ASP A 83 9.29 31.22 5.48
CA ASP A 83 9.54 32.51 6.13
C ASP A 83 11.04 32.84 6.04
N GLU A 84 11.35 34.10 5.71
CA GLU A 84 12.71 34.63 5.55
C GLU A 84 13.62 33.88 4.56
N ASN A 85 13.06 32.99 3.74
CA ASN A 85 13.75 32.11 2.80
C ASN A 85 14.65 31.03 3.42
N GLU A 86 14.40 30.65 4.68
CA GLU A 86 15.11 29.58 5.36
C GLU A 86 14.28 28.29 5.38
N LEU A 87 14.90 27.18 4.95
CA LEU A 87 14.30 25.85 5.07
C LEU A 87 14.77 25.21 6.38
N VAL A 88 13.83 24.81 7.23
CA VAL A 88 14.16 24.24 8.55
C VAL A 88 13.87 22.75 8.54
N ASP A 89 14.69 21.98 9.27
CA ASP A 89 14.42 20.57 9.51
C ASP A 89 13.11 20.40 10.30
N GLY A 90 12.25 19.49 9.86
CA GLY A 90 11.00 19.27 10.56
C GLY A 90 9.95 18.48 9.80
N ILE A 91 8.82 18.28 10.46
CA ILE A 91 7.64 17.65 9.88
C ILE A 91 6.61 18.74 9.57
N TYR A 92 6.29 18.87 8.29
CA TYR A 92 5.31 19.81 7.75
C TYR A 92 4.00 19.07 7.44
N LYS A 93 2.86 19.67 7.80
CA LYS A 93 1.55 19.01 7.70
C LYS A 93 0.48 19.93 7.14
N VAL A 94 -0.49 19.35 6.45
CA VAL A 94 -1.67 20.06 5.97
C VAL A 94 -2.42 20.68 7.15
N GLY A 95 -2.61 22.00 7.12
CA GLY A 95 -3.31 22.77 8.15
C GLY A 95 -2.41 23.55 9.12
N ASP A 96 -1.14 23.17 9.26
CA ASP A 96 -0.17 23.87 10.13
C ASP A 96 0.65 24.91 9.34
N ASP A 97 1.07 24.56 8.11
CA ASP A 97 2.03 25.35 7.30
C ASP A 97 1.54 25.65 5.87
N ASP A 98 0.25 25.40 5.58
CA ASP A 98 -0.30 25.37 4.21
C ASP A 98 -1.20 26.57 3.90
N THR A 99 -0.78 27.43 2.97
CA THR A 99 -1.61 28.53 2.46
C THR A 99 -2.43 28.15 1.21
N ALA A 100 -2.26 26.93 0.68
CA ALA A 100 -2.80 26.50 -0.61
C ALA A 100 -3.60 25.18 -0.57
N SER A 101 -3.72 24.50 0.58
CA SER A 101 -4.48 23.26 0.70
C SER A 101 -5.92 23.44 0.24
N THR A 102 -6.36 22.58 -0.67
CA THR A 102 -7.79 22.44 -1.00
C THR A 102 -8.51 21.44 -0.10
N ASP A 103 -7.81 20.75 0.82
CA ASP A 103 -8.40 19.74 1.71
C ASP A 103 -7.72 19.69 3.08
N LEU A 104 -8.28 20.44 4.04
CA LEU A 104 -7.79 20.52 5.42
C LEU A 104 -7.92 19.21 6.22
N ASN A 105 -8.56 18.17 5.68
CA ASN A 105 -8.66 16.85 6.32
C ASN A 105 -7.58 15.86 5.87
N SER A 106 -6.69 16.28 4.96
CA SER A 106 -5.64 15.42 4.46
C SER A 106 -4.70 14.96 5.58
N LYS A 107 -4.27 13.69 5.51
CA LYS A 107 -3.24 13.13 6.39
C LYS A 107 -1.83 13.25 5.79
N PHE A 108 -1.68 14.01 4.71
CA PHE A 108 -0.40 14.26 4.08
C PHE A 108 0.55 14.96 5.06
N GLN A 109 1.73 14.37 5.22
CA GLN A 109 2.82 14.94 6.01
C GLN A 109 4.11 14.71 5.26
N VAL A 110 5.02 15.68 5.32
CA VAL A 110 6.35 15.57 4.75
C VAL A 110 7.39 15.97 5.79
N THR A 111 8.41 15.14 5.94
CA THR A 111 9.60 15.42 6.73
C THR A 111 10.65 16.03 5.81
N ILE A 112 11.25 17.14 6.22
CA ILE A 112 12.34 17.81 5.50
C ILE A 112 13.63 17.67 6.31
N THR A 113 14.72 17.41 5.60
CA THR A 113 16.09 17.47 6.11
C THR A 113 16.91 18.40 5.22
N ASN A 114 17.26 19.57 5.75
CA ASN A 114 18.07 20.58 5.13
C ASN A 114 19.56 20.20 5.20
N ASN A 115 20.19 20.07 4.05
CA ASN A 115 21.60 19.76 3.88
C ASN A 115 22.40 20.99 3.38
N GLY A 116 21.93 22.21 3.67
CA GLY A 116 22.49 23.48 3.22
C GLY A 116 22.01 23.88 1.83
N ASP A 117 22.77 23.50 0.80
CA ASP A 117 22.46 23.86 -0.60
C ASP A 117 21.39 22.97 -1.24
N THR A 118 21.04 21.87 -0.56
CA THR A 118 20.03 20.91 -1.00
C THR A 118 19.21 20.44 0.20
N PHE A 119 18.08 19.78 -0.05
CA PHE A 119 17.32 19.10 0.99
C PHE A 119 16.95 17.67 0.58
N ALA A 120 16.66 16.87 1.60
CA ALA A 120 15.97 15.59 1.48
C ALA A 120 14.55 15.72 2.01
N TRP A 121 13.66 14.87 1.51
CA TRP A 121 12.30 14.80 2.01
C TRP A 121 11.80 13.35 2.09
N ALA A 122 10.85 13.10 3.00
CA ALA A 122 10.12 11.85 3.11
C ALA A 122 8.64 12.12 3.41
N SER A 123 7.71 11.37 2.83
CA SER A 123 6.26 11.63 2.88
C SER A 123 5.47 10.42 3.37
N THR A 124 4.30 10.67 3.98
CA THR A 124 3.33 9.62 4.35
C THR A 124 2.46 9.13 3.19
N MET A 125 2.54 9.79 2.03
CA MET A 125 1.74 9.52 0.83
C MET A 125 2.58 9.61 -0.43
N PRO A 126 2.18 8.94 -1.53
CA PRO A 126 2.93 8.95 -2.77
C PRO A 126 2.96 10.35 -3.39
N VAL A 127 4.17 10.83 -3.67
CA VAL A 127 4.44 12.11 -4.35
C VAL A 127 4.84 11.82 -5.79
N PHE A 128 4.29 12.61 -6.72
CA PHE A 128 4.50 12.48 -8.17
C PHE A 128 5.33 13.61 -8.74
N HIS A 129 5.26 14.78 -8.10
CA HIS A 129 6.10 15.91 -8.43
C HIS A 129 6.49 16.70 -7.18
N VAL A 130 7.67 17.30 -7.22
CA VAL A 130 8.06 18.37 -6.28
C VAL A 130 8.47 19.58 -7.07
N TYR A 131 7.91 20.74 -6.74
CA TYR A 131 8.32 22.01 -7.29
C TYR A 131 9.08 22.81 -6.24
N VAL A 132 10.30 23.19 -6.57
CA VAL A 132 11.20 23.93 -5.68
C VAL A 132 11.43 25.32 -6.24
N LYS A 133 10.82 26.34 -5.64
CA LYS A 133 10.89 27.71 -6.13
C LYS A 133 12.10 28.47 -5.56
N GLY A 134 12.81 29.17 -6.44
CA GLY A 134 13.87 30.12 -6.09
C GLY A 134 13.56 31.51 -6.62
N GLY A 135 13.32 32.47 -5.71
CA GLY A 135 13.11 33.88 -6.05
C GLY A 135 12.10 34.14 -7.19
N ASN A 136 12.40 35.16 -8.00
CA ASN A 136 11.51 35.62 -9.09
C ASN A 136 11.75 34.90 -10.44
N GLN A 137 12.76 34.03 -10.52
CA GLN A 137 13.20 33.45 -11.80
C GLN A 137 12.48 32.14 -12.16
N GLY A 138 11.73 31.54 -11.22
CA GLY A 138 10.99 30.31 -11.45
C GLY A 138 11.36 29.26 -10.41
N GLY A 139 11.40 28.00 -10.82
CA GLY A 139 11.63 26.87 -9.93
C GLY A 139 12.03 25.61 -10.67
N ASN A 140 12.60 24.66 -9.94
CA ASN A 140 12.95 23.34 -10.43
C ASN A 140 11.76 22.39 -10.22
N LEU A 141 11.30 21.75 -11.29
CA LEU A 141 10.27 20.71 -11.23
C LEU A 141 10.92 19.33 -11.25
N TYR A 142 10.78 18.58 -10.17
CA TYR A 142 11.19 17.19 -10.05
C TYR A 142 9.97 16.31 -10.35
N SER A 143 9.98 15.64 -11.51
CA SER A 143 8.87 14.78 -11.94
C SER A 143 9.25 13.30 -11.79
N TYR A 144 8.51 12.59 -10.94
CA TYR A 144 8.67 11.15 -10.73
C TYR A 144 7.84 10.33 -11.70
N TYR A 145 6.68 10.86 -12.12
CA TYR A 145 5.83 10.26 -13.13
C TYR A 145 6.30 10.62 -14.55
N PRO A 146 6.19 9.71 -15.57
CA PRO A 146 5.65 8.34 -15.51
C PRO A 146 6.66 7.27 -15.09
N LYS A 147 7.91 7.64 -14.77
CA LYS A 147 8.97 6.68 -14.43
C LYS A 147 8.63 5.84 -13.19
N TYR A 148 8.00 6.46 -12.20
CA TYR A 148 7.48 5.84 -10.99
C TYR A 148 5.95 6.01 -10.98
N PRO A 149 5.20 5.13 -11.69
CA PRO A 149 3.75 5.26 -11.84
C PRO A 149 3.00 5.18 -10.50
N GLN A 150 3.64 4.62 -9.47
CA GLN A 150 3.14 4.55 -8.11
C GLN A 150 3.45 5.77 -7.23
N GLY A 151 4.23 6.72 -7.75
CA GLY A 151 4.80 7.81 -6.98
C GLY A 151 6.00 7.36 -6.15
N VAL A 152 6.56 8.29 -5.40
CA VAL A 152 7.71 8.05 -4.52
C VAL A 152 7.44 8.63 -3.14
N TYR A 153 8.10 8.11 -2.13
CA TYR A 153 7.88 8.49 -0.72
C TYR A 153 9.04 9.25 -0.11
N ASN A 154 10.13 9.41 -0.84
CA ASN A 154 11.25 10.24 -0.47
C ASN A 154 11.98 10.67 -1.76
N ASP A 155 12.94 11.59 -1.65
CA ASP A 155 14.02 11.90 -2.60
C ASP A 155 15.00 12.80 -1.85
N CYS A 156 16.22 12.97 -2.37
CA CYS A 156 17.17 13.90 -1.81
C CYS A 156 18.04 14.61 -2.86
N GLY A 157 18.69 15.69 -2.43
CA GLY A 157 19.48 16.53 -3.32
C GLY A 157 18.62 17.53 -4.09
N LEU A 158 17.37 17.74 -3.67
CA LEU A 158 16.48 18.73 -4.27
C LEU A 158 17.00 20.12 -3.95
N LYS A 159 16.93 21.03 -4.92
CA LYS A 159 17.40 22.40 -4.78
C LYS A 159 16.64 23.38 -5.65
N GLN A 160 16.65 24.64 -5.24
CA GLN A 160 16.17 25.76 -6.03
C GLN A 160 17.11 26.05 -7.24
N PRO A 161 16.65 26.74 -8.30
CA PRO A 161 17.49 27.08 -9.45
C PRO A 161 18.72 27.92 -9.11
N ALA A 162 19.82 27.82 -9.86
CA ALA A 162 20.95 28.72 -9.66
C ALA A 162 20.58 30.14 -10.18
N ASN A 163 20.74 31.17 -9.36
CA ASN A 163 20.30 32.54 -9.70
C ASN A 163 21.31 33.41 -10.46
N ASN A 164 22.50 32.88 -10.75
CA ASN A 164 23.61 33.60 -11.38
C ASN A 164 24.67 32.59 -11.87
N PRO A 165 25.49 32.90 -12.90
CA PRO A 165 26.69 32.13 -13.27
C PRO A 165 27.66 31.79 -12.11
N ASN A 166 27.56 32.47 -10.96
CA ASN A 166 28.36 32.18 -9.75
C ASN A 166 27.67 31.25 -8.73
N ASN A 167 26.52 30.66 -9.05
CA ASN A 167 25.77 29.74 -8.17
C ASN A 167 25.44 30.31 -6.78
N THR A 168 25.27 31.63 -6.65
CA THR A 168 24.71 32.25 -5.44
C THR A 168 23.21 32.06 -5.50
N GLY A 169 22.66 31.12 -4.73
CA GLY A 169 21.23 30.79 -4.76
C GLY A 169 20.34 31.99 -4.46
N SER A 170 19.14 32.05 -5.06
CA SER A 170 18.05 32.72 -4.33
C SER A 170 17.85 31.95 -3.05
N GLY A 171 17.56 32.63 -1.95
CA GLY A 171 16.91 31.96 -0.84
C GLY A 171 15.69 31.17 -1.33
N TRP A 172 15.40 30.07 -0.65
CA TRP A 172 14.26 29.21 -0.96
C TRP A 172 12.96 30.00 -0.82
N SER A 173 12.07 29.99 -1.82
CA SER A 173 10.81 30.73 -1.72
C SER A 173 9.69 29.87 -1.17
N HIS A 174 9.43 28.73 -1.80
CA HIS A 174 8.52 27.72 -1.29
C HIS A 174 8.77 26.39 -1.98
N ILE A 175 8.25 25.32 -1.38
CA ILE A 175 8.31 23.97 -1.89
C ILE A 175 6.88 23.45 -2.01
N THR A 176 6.51 22.94 -3.18
CA THR A 176 5.19 22.34 -3.39
C THR A 176 5.32 20.86 -3.71
N PHE A 177 4.67 20.02 -2.91
CA PHE A 177 4.54 18.59 -3.14
C PHE A 177 3.22 18.30 -3.85
N TYR A 178 3.27 17.54 -4.94
CA TYR A 178 2.09 17.08 -5.65
C TYR A 178 1.90 15.59 -5.39
N TYR A 179 0.81 15.25 -4.72
CA TYR A 179 0.58 13.92 -4.14
C TYR A 179 -0.84 13.41 -4.42
N CYS A 180 -1.06 12.11 -4.20
CA CYS A 180 -2.39 11.50 -4.22
C CYS A 180 -2.72 10.97 -2.82
N GLU A 181 -3.93 11.21 -2.31
CA GLU A 181 -4.32 10.74 -0.97
C GLU A 181 -4.68 9.26 -0.90
N LYS A 182 -5.00 8.66 -2.04
CA LYS A 182 -5.28 7.23 -2.10
C LYS A 182 -3.93 6.51 -2.16
N PRO A 183 -3.60 5.61 -1.21
CA PRO A 183 -2.45 4.74 -1.39
C PRO A 183 -2.63 4.03 -2.73
N MET A 184 -1.65 4.20 -3.61
CA MET A 184 -1.67 3.54 -4.91
C MET A 184 -1.40 2.06 -4.67
N PHE A 185 -2.45 1.27 -4.86
CA PHE A 185 -2.34 -0.16 -4.94
C PHE A 185 -2.13 -0.54 -6.41
N TYR A 186 -1.27 -1.51 -6.68
CA TYR A 186 -1.44 -2.31 -7.89
C TYR A 186 -2.29 -3.54 -7.54
N GLU A 187 -3.07 -3.99 -8.50
CA GLU A 187 -3.89 -5.18 -8.34
C GLU A 187 -3.07 -6.44 -8.59
N GLU A 188 -3.21 -7.42 -7.72
CA GLU A 188 -2.57 -8.72 -7.86
C GLU A 188 -3.57 -9.84 -7.57
N THR A 189 -3.41 -10.96 -8.28
CA THR A 189 -4.17 -12.20 -8.09
C THR A 189 -3.68 -12.90 -6.83
N ALA A 190 -4.63 -13.31 -5.99
CA ALA A 190 -4.35 -14.10 -4.79
C ALA A 190 -5.20 -15.37 -4.71
N TRP A 191 -4.60 -16.46 -4.22
CA TRP A 191 -5.29 -17.73 -3.97
C TRP A 191 -5.03 -18.24 -2.57
N ALA A 192 -6.05 -18.85 -1.96
CA ALA A 192 -5.92 -19.51 -0.66
C ALA A 192 -5.15 -20.84 -0.77
N TYR A 193 -4.16 -21.00 0.11
CA TYR A 193 -3.30 -22.17 0.20
C TYR A 193 -3.34 -22.75 1.62
N GLY A 194 -3.87 -23.97 1.74
CA GLY A 194 -4.00 -24.73 2.98
C GLY A 194 -2.83 -25.65 3.31
N GLY A 195 -1.65 -25.49 2.69
CA GLY A 195 -0.52 -26.38 2.96
C GLY A 195 -0.77 -27.80 2.46
N ASN A 196 -0.81 -28.77 3.37
CA ASN A 196 -0.93 -30.19 3.04
C ASN A 196 -2.28 -30.58 2.41
N ILE A 197 -3.33 -29.78 2.61
CA ILE A 197 -4.66 -30.01 2.02
C ILE A 197 -4.84 -29.29 0.68
N ALA A 198 -3.85 -28.52 0.23
CA ALA A 198 -3.95 -27.76 -1.00
C ALA A 198 -3.53 -28.62 -2.21
N ARG A 199 -4.35 -28.61 -3.25
CA ARG A 199 -4.07 -29.23 -4.54
C ARG A 199 -3.94 -28.15 -5.61
N LYS A 200 -2.84 -28.19 -6.38
CA LYS A 200 -2.59 -27.27 -7.50
C LYS A 200 -3.58 -27.56 -8.62
N PHE A 201 -4.09 -26.53 -9.30
CA PHE A 201 -4.99 -26.73 -10.44
C PHE A 201 -4.37 -27.58 -11.55
N THR A 202 -3.07 -27.39 -11.82
CA THR A 202 -2.32 -28.17 -12.81
C THR A 202 -2.22 -29.67 -12.49
N SER A 203 -2.58 -30.09 -11.27
CA SER A 203 -2.58 -31.49 -10.84
C SER A 203 -3.97 -32.12 -10.75
N ILE A 204 -5.03 -31.39 -11.12
CA ILE A 204 -6.41 -31.89 -11.09
C ILE A 204 -6.71 -32.61 -12.41
N GLU A 205 -7.05 -33.89 -12.33
CA GLU A 205 -7.43 -34.69 -13.49
C GLU A 205 -8.70 -34.13 -14.15
N GLY A 206 -8.70 -34.03 -15.48
CA GLY A 206 -9.84 -33.50 -16.23
C GLY A 206 -9.97 -31.97 -16.22
N LEU A 207 -9.08 -31.24 -15.53
CA LEU A 207 -8.97 -29.79 -15.62
C LEU A 207 -7.88 -29.39 -16.62
N ASN A 208 -8.25 -28.61 -17.63
CA ASN A 208 -7.27 -27.98 -18.52
C ASN A 208 -6.81 -26.64 -17.92
N ALA A 209 -5.92 -26.70 -16.92
CA ALA A 209 -5.41 -25.51 -16.23
C ALA A 209 -4.06 -25.04 -16.77
N ASN A 210 -4.03 -23.79 -17.24
CA ASN A 210 -2.79 -23.05 -17.52
C ASN A 210 -2.45 -22.01 -16.44
N ASN A 211 -3.40 -21.75 -15.54
CA ASN A 211 -3.27 -20.76 -14.47
C ASN A 211 -2.87 -21.42 -13.16
N TRP A 212 -2.10 -20.70 -12.35
CA TRP A 212 -1.76 -21.09 -10.99
C TRP A 212 -2.95 -20.90 -10.04
N GLY A 213 -2.82 -21.44 -8.84
CA GLY A 213 -3.84 -21.44 -7.80
C GLY A 213 -4.10 -22.83 -7.22
N TRP A 214 -4.95 -22.88 -6.20
CA TRP A 214 -5.23 -24.09 -5.45
C TRP A 214 -6.72 -24.24 -5.14
N THR A 215 -7.15 -25.49 -5.06
CA THR A 215 -8.32 -25.90 -4.27
C THR A 215 -7.82 -26.58 -3.00
N ASN A 216 -8.61 -26.52 -1.93
CA ASN A 216 -8.22 -27.00 -0.61
C ASN A 216 -9.22 -28.06 -0.15
N GLY A 217 -8.77 -29.30 0.01
CA GLY A 217 -9.60 -30.41 0.42
C GLY A 217 -9.13 -31.77 -0.11
N PRO A 218 -9.90 -32.84 0.16
CA PRO A 218 -11.18 -32.81 0.87
C PRO A 218 -10.99 -32.45 2.35
N ILE A 219 -11.89 -31.64 2.91
CA ILE A 219 -11.93 -31.29 4.34
C ILE A 219 -13.25 -31.72 4.96
N SER A 220 -13.18 -32.33 6.14
CA SER A 220 -14.33 -32.63 6.99
C SER A 220 -14.74 -31.42 7.82
N GLU A 221 -15.82 -31.54 8.60
CA GLU A 221 -16.21 -30.51 9.58
C GLU A 221 -15.03 -30.13 10.50
N GLY A 222 -14.88 -28.83 10.73
CA GLY A 222 -13.76 -28.20 11.44
C GLY A 222 -13.59 -26.73 11.06
N GLU A 223 -12.65 -26.08 11.74
CA GLU A 223 -12.20 -24.72 11.42
C GLU A 223 -10.84 -24.78 10.71
N TYR A 224 -10.71 -24.08 9.59
CA TYR A 224 -9.49 -24.06 8.78
C TYR A 224 -9.08 -22.63 8.47
N VAL A 225 -7.78 -22.35 8.62
CA VAL A 225 -7.16 -21.08 8.24
C VAL A 225 -6.24 -21.33 7.07
N LEU A 226 -6.63 -20.85 5.89
CA LEU A 226 -5.89 -20.98 4.65
C LEU A 226 -5.14 -19.67 4.39
N LYS A 227 -3.84 -19.72 4.11
CA LYS A 227 -3.06 -18.51 3.84
C LYS A 227 -3.42 -17.96 2.46
N LEU A 228 -3.72 -16.67 2.35
CA LEU A 228 -3.99 -16.00 1.08
C LEU A 228 -2.69 -15.46 0.49
N TRP A 229 -2.23 -16.07 -0.60
CA TRP A 229 -0.98 -15.70 -1.27
C TRP A 229 -1.25 -14.93 -2.55
N ALA A 230 -0.77 -13.69 -2.60
CA ALA A 230 -0.80 -12.84 -3.79
C ALA A 230 0.48 -13.03 -4.61
N GLY A 231 0.38 -13.03 -5.95
CA GLY A 231 1.56 -13.06 -6.83
C GLY A 231 2.36 -14.37 -6.81
N ALA A 232 1.81 -15.45 -6.25
CA ALA A 232 2.48 -16.76 -6.16
C ALA A 232 2.40 -17.56 -7.48
N GLY A 233 2.77 -16.90 -8.59
CA GLY A 233 2.77 -17.43 -9.94
C GLY A 233 3.44 -18.80 -10.03
N GLN A 234 2.89 -19.67 -10.88
CA GLN A 234 3.33 -21.08 -11.02
C GLN A 234 3.22 -21.91 -9.72
N ASN A 235 2.41 -21.44 -8.76
CA ASN A 235 2.30 -22.02 -7.43
C ASN A 235 3.63 -21.99 -6.66
N ASN A 236 4.51 -21.02 -6.93
CA ASN A 236 5.74 -20.79 -6.18
C ASN A 236 5.47 -19.76 -5.08
N LEU A 237 5.50 -20.20 -3.81
CA LEU A 237 5.24 -19.33 -2.66
C LEU A 237 6.38 -18.36 -2.38
N ASP A 238 7.62 -18.69 -2.80
CA ASP A 238 8.78 -17.80 -2.62
C ASP A 238 8.67 -16.52 -3.47
N ASN A 239 7.85 -16.57 -4.53
CA ASN A 239 7.54 -15.41 -5.36
C ASN A 239 6.33 -14.62 -4.84
N GLY A 240 5.57 -15.16 -3.89
CA GLY A 240 4.31 -14.59 -3.44
C GLY A 240 4.45 -13.77 -2.16
N ILE A 241 3.41 -13.00 -1.86
CA ILE A 241 3.26 -12.25 -0.62
C ILE A 241 2.06 -12.83 0.14
N HIS A 242 2.24 -13.11 1.43
CA HIS A 242 1.14 -13.55 2.31
C HIS A 242 0.35 -12.32 2.76
N VAL A 243 -0.78 -12.04 2.11
CA VAL A 243 -1.54 -10.79 2.27
C VAL A 243 -2.74 -10.90 3.22
N GLY A 244 -3.02 -12.10 3.74
CA GLY A 244 -4.15 -12.35 4.62
C GLY A 244 -4.48 -13.83 4.77
N ASN A 245 -5.64 -14.14 5.32
CA ASN A 245 -6.12 -15.51 5.48
C ASN A 245 -7.56 -15.65 4.98
N VAL A 246 -7.90 -16.86 4.55
CA VAL A 246 -9.27 -17.31 4.32
C VAL A 246 -9.64 -18.26 5.46
N ILE A 247 -10.69 -17.91 6.19
CA ILE A 247 -11.19 -18.66 7.34
C ILE A 247 -12.41 -19.44 6.88
N VAL A 248 -12.34 -20.77 7.01
CA VAL A 248 -13.44 -21.69 6.71
C VAL A 248 -13.95 -22.26 8.03
N ASP A 249 -15.19 -21.97 8.38
CA ASP A 249 -15.90 -22.58 9.50
C ASP A 249 -16.91 -23.58 8.94
N TYR A 250 -16.68 -24.88 9.14
CA TYR A 250 -17.57 -25.94 8.71
C TYR A 250 -18.08 -26.74 9.92
N LYS A 251 -19.35 -26.59 10.26
CA LYS A 251 -19.95 -27.21 11.44
C LYS A 251 -21.40 -27.62 11.23
N ALA A 252 -21.74 -28.84 11.65
CA ALA A 252 -23.10 -29.37 11.59
C ALA A 252 -23.74 -29.25 10.19
N GLY A 253 -22.96 -29.53 9.14
CA GLY A 253 -23.38 -29.43 7.75
C GLY A 253 -23.44 -28.01 7.20
N THR A 254 -23.11 -26.96 7.96
CA THR A 254 -23.10 -25.56 7.50
C THR A 254 -21.68 -25.02 7.37
N VAL A 255 -21.37 -24.42 6.22
CA VAL A 255 -20.08 -23.80 5.90
C VAL A 255 -20.23 -22.29 5.78
N ILE A 256 -19.33 -21.54 6.41
CA ILE A 256 -19.14 -20.10 6.20
C ILE A 256 -17.66 -19.86 5.86
N VAL A 257 -17.41 -19.03 4.84
CA VAL A 257 -16.05 -18.65 4.45
C VAL A 257 -15.90 -17.14 4.52
N ASN A 258 -14.86 -16.66 5.21
CA ASN A 258 -14.53 -15.24 5.35
C ASN A 258 -13.08 -14.96 4.97
N TYR A 259 -12.80 -13.72 4.57
CA TYR A 259 -11.45 -13.23 4.29
C TYR A 259 -11.01 -12.27 5.39
N ASP A 260 -9.82 -12.48 5.92
CA ASP A 260 -9.15 -11.64 6.91
C ASP A 260 -7.85 -11.09 6.28
N ILE A 261 -7.91 -9.86 5.76
CA ILE A 261 -6.80 -9.22 5.03
C ILE A 261 -5.91 -8.45 6.00
N PHE A 262 -4.59 -8.64 5.88
CA PHE A 262 -3.63 -7.95 6.75
C PHE A 262 -3.63 -6.44 6.50
N SER A 263 -3.30 -5.69 7.56
CA SER A 263 -3.13 -4.24 7.45
C SER A 263 -2.07 -3.91 6.41
N GLY A 264 -2.34 -2.91 5.58
CA GLY A 264 -1.51 -2.56 4.43
C GLY A 264 -2.06 -3.07 3.11
N TYR A 265 -2.83 -4.16 3.06
CA TYR A 265 -3.43 -4.64 1.81
C TYR A 265 -4.92 -4.29 1.72
N ALA A 266 -5.47 -4.35 0.51
CA ALA A 266 -6.89 -4.13 0.28
C ALA A 266 -7.53 -5.32 -0.46
N LEU A 267 -8.75 -5.70 -0.09
CA LEU A 267 -9.55 -6.67 -0.84
C LEU A 267 -10.37 -5.93 -1.92
N GLN A 268 -10.13 -6.22 -3.20
CA GLN A 268 -10.86 -5.59 -4.30
C GLN A 268 -12.01 -6.48 -4.78
N GLU A 269 -11.73 -7.76 -5.03
CA GLU A 269 -12.71 -8.72 -5.52
C GLU A 269 -12.53 -10.09 -4.86
N THR A 270 -13.61 -10.87 -4.79
CA THR A 270 -13.59 -12.24 -4.27
C THR A 270 -14.36 -13.19 -5.16
N HIS A 271 -13.81 -14.39 -5.34
CA HIS A 271 -14.41 -15.49 -6.08
C HIS A 271 -14.27 -16.76 -5.23
N LEU A 272 -15.38 -17.45 -4.97
CA LEU A 272 -15.42 -18.55 -4.02
C LEU A 272 -16.14 -19.76 -4.58
N TRP A 273 -15.51 -20.93 -4.43
CA TRP A 273 -16.12 -22.23 -4.65
C TRP A 273 -16.10 -23.04 -3.38
N ILE A 274 -17.24 -23.65 -3.07
CA ILE A 274 -17.40 -24.66 -2.03
C ILE A 274 -18.18 -25.81 -2.66
N GLY A 275 -17.69 -27.05 -2.56
CA GLY A 275 -18.41 -28.18 -3.11
C GLY A 275 -17.83 -29.53 -2.76
N ASN A 276 -18.58 -30.61 -2.96
CA ASN A 276 -18.07 -31.98 -2.79
C ASN A 276 -17.11 -32.42 -3.92
N GLN A 277 -16.93 -31.58 -4.94
CA GLN A 277 -15.94 -31.73 -5.99
C GLN A 277 -14.90 -30.60 -5.88
N GLU A 278 -13.68 -30.92 -6.28
CA GLU A 278 -12.50 -30.04 -6.23
C GLU A 278 -12.73 -28.63 -6.79
N LEU A 279 -13.53 -28.52 -7.85
CA LEU A 279 -13.83 -27.28 -8.58
C LEU A 279 -15.24 -27.36 -9.19
N PRO A 280 -15.83 -26.21 -9.59
CA PRO A 280 -17.08 -26.22 -10.33
C PRO A 280 -16.90 -26.82 -11.72
N SER A 281 -18.03 -27.17 -12.34
CA SER A 281 -18.11 -27.49 -13.76
C SER A 281 -18.68 -26.32 -14.55
N ASP A 282 -18.16 -26.09 -15.76
CA ASP A 282 -18.71 -25.17 -16.73
C ASP A 282 -20.07 -25.65 -17.27
N ARG A 283 -20.71 -24.84 -18.13
CA ARG A 283 -22.01 -25.18 -18.74
C ARG A 283 -21.99 -26.46 -19.59
N ARG A 284 -20.82 -27.01 -19.91
CA ARG A 284 -20.61 -28.24 -20.67
C ARG A 284 -20.19 -29.42 -19.77
N GLY A 285 -20.23 -29.26 -18.45
CA GLY A 285 -19.88 -30.29 -17.48
C GLY A 285 -18.38 -30.52 -17.30
N ARG A 286 -17.53 -29.62 -17.78
CA ARG A 286 -16.06 -29.72 -17.65
C ARG A 286 -15.60 -28.90 -16.44
N LEU A 287 -14.64 -29.43 -15.67
CA LEU A 287 -14.05 -28.68 -14.56
C LEU A 287 -13.50 -27.33 -15.02
N THR A 288 -13.62 -26.32 -14.16
CA THR A 288 -13.13 -24.96 -14.41
C THR A 288 -12.52 -24.34 -13.16
N ASN A 289 -11.44 -23.58 -13.35
CA ASN A 289 -10.79 -22.78 -12.32
C ASN A 289 -10.90 -21.27 -12.62
N ALA A 290 -11.76 -20.87 -13.55
CA ALA A 290 -11.97 -19.46 -13.87
C ALA A 290 -12.61 -18.75 -12.67
N PRO A 291 -12.01 -17.66 -12.13
CA PRO A 291 -12.54 -16.97 -10.96
C PRO A 291 -14.01 -16.56 -11.11
N GLY A 292 -14.40 -15.98 -12.26
CA GLY A 292 -15.79 -15.60 -12.53
C GLY A 292 -16.80 -16.76 -12.60
N GLN A 293 -16.36 -18.02 -12.50
CA GLN A 293 -17.20 -19.20 -12.43
C GLN A 293 -17.25 -19.82 -11.02
N LEU A 294 -16.54 -19.24 -10.05
CA LEU A 294 -16.64 -19.61 -8.64
C LEU A 294 -17.81 -18.82 -8.01
N GLY A 295 -18.98 -19.46 -7.93
CA GLY A 295 -20.26 -18.78 -7.76
C GLY A 295 -20.72 -18.46 -6.33
N PHE A 296 -20.01 -18.91 -5.29
CA PHE A 296 -20.41 -18.69 -3.90
C PHE A 296 -20.05 -17.28 -3.43
N LYS A 297 -20.75 -16.79 -2.41
CA LYS A 297 -20.52 -15.48 -1.78
C LYS A 297 -19.83 -15.65 -0.44
N VAL A 298 -18.89 -14.76 -0.18
CA VAL A 298 -18.16 -14.69 1.10
C VAL A 298 -19.12 -14.25 2.21
N GLY A 299 -19.00 -14.84 3.39
CA GLY A 299 -19.82 -14.52 4.56
C GLY A 299 -21.23 -15.11 4.56
N GLU A 300 -21.63 -15.83 3.50
CA GLU A 300 -22.91 -16.53 3.45
C GLU A 300 -22.80 -17.97 3.96
N GLU A 301 -23.92 -18.48 4.49
CA GLU A 301 -24.06 -19.86 4.95
C GLU A 301 -24.50 -20.78 3.83
N TYR A 302 -23.76 -21.88 3.64
CA TYR A 302 -24.10 -22.93 2.68
C TYR A 302 -24.14 -24.30 3.33
N LYS A 303 -25.05 -25.17 2.88
CA LYS A 303 -25.23 -26.50 3.45
C LYS A 303 -24.62 -27.59 2.59
N PHE A 304 -23.85 -28.47 3.22
CA PHE A 304 -23.19 -29.61 2.57
C PHE A 304 -23.26 -30.86 3.43
N ASN A 305 -23.30 -32.00 2.75
CA ASN A 305 -23.15 -33.31 3.36
C ASN A 305 -21.79 -33.89 2.97
N GLY A 306 -21.04 -34.39 3.96
CA GLY A 306 -19.74 -35.01 3.76
C GLY A 306 -18.62 -34.00 3.50
N ASP A 307 -17.48 -34.49 3.03
CA ASP A 307 -16.31 -33.63 2.85
C ASP A 307 -16.48 -32.64 1.70
N ILE A 308 -15.86 -31.47 1.85
CA ILE A 308 -15.91 -30.37 0.89
C ILE A 308 -14.52 -30.02 0.36
N TYR A 309 -14.49 -29.31 -0.75
CA TYR A 309 -13.34 -28.61 -1.28
C TYR A 309 -13.64 -27.11 -1.33
N VAL A 310 -12.62 -26.30 -1.07
CA VAL A 310 -12.70 -24.84 -1.07
C VAL A 310 -11.64 -24.26 -2.01
N ALA A 311 -12.07 -23.59 -3.07
CA ALA A 311 -11.20 -22.78 -3.92
C ALA A 311 -11.57 -21.31 -3.74
N ALA A 312 -10.64 -20.52 -3.19
CA ALA A 312 -10.89 -19.15 -2.78
C ALA A 312 -9.85 -18.24 -3.45
N HIS A 313 -10.34 -17.36 -4.32
CA HIS A 313 -9.58 -16.40 -5.10
C HIS A 313 -9.95 -14.98 -4.70
N ALA A 314 -8.95 -14.09 -4.68
CA ALA A 314 -9.16 -12.66 -4.54
C ALA A 314 -8.35 -11.85 -5.54
N VAL A 315 -8.85 -10.68 -5.91
CA VAL A 315 -8.01 -9.58 -6.41
C VAL A 315 -7.68 -8.72 -5.19
N VAL A 316 -6.39 -8.53 -4.94
CA VAL A 316 -5.92 -7.73 -3.81
C VAL A 316 -5.16 -6.50 -4.30
N GLY A 317 -5.34 -5.39 -3.59
CA GLY A 317 -4.50 -4.21 -3.73
C GLY A 317 -3.26 -4.37 -2.87
N ILE A 318 -2.09 -4.35 -3.50
CA ILE A 318 -0.79 -4.34 -2.82
C ILE A 318 -0.23 -2.92 -2.87
N PRO A 319 0.15 -2.31 -1.73
CA PRO A 319 0.80 -1.02 -1.72
C PRO A 319 1.97 -1.06 -2.66
N ALA A 320 2.07 -0.07 -3.53
CA ALA A 320 3.15 -0.02 -4.50
C ALA A 320 4.51 0.39 -3.91
N VAL A 321 4.70 0.22 -2.60
CA VAL A 321 5.99 0.37 -1.92
C VAL A 321 6.18 -0.72 -0.86
N ASP A 322 7.33 -1.38 -0.96
CA ASP A 322 8.13 -1.91 0.14
C ASP A 322 9.56 -1.35 -0.05
#